data_AF-A0A968ZB86-F1
#
_entry.id   AF-A0A968ZB86-F1
#
_cell.length_a   1.000
_cell.length_b   1.000
_cell.length_c   1.000
_cell.angle_alpha   90.00
_cell.angle_beta   90.00
_cell.angle_gamma   90.00
#
_symmetry.space_group_name_H-M   'P 1'
#
loop_
_entity.id
_entity.type
_entity.pdbx_description
1 polymer ?
#
loop_
_entity_poly.entity_id
_entity_poly.type
_entity_poly.pdbx_seq_one_letter_code
_entity_poly.pdbx_strand_id
1 'polypeptide(L)'
;MRQAMRLNPYHPEWYWDDLAIVLHMAERYEDAIEAYGHRTRPGAWVLSRIAACYAQMGRMEEAAAVAAKVLQIKPDFSIAKMRRPGWNAAHAERFKDGMRKAGLPE
;
A
#
# COMPACT_ATOMS: atom_id res chain seq x y z
N MET A 1 13.17 8.95 5.91
CA MET A 1 13.37 8.35 4.57
C MET A 1 14.03 9.28 3.56
N ARG A 2 13.45 10.43 3.19
CA ARG A 2 14.02 11.31 2.14
C ARG A 2 15.49 11.72 2.38
N GLN A 3 15.89 12.00 3.63
CA GLN A 3 17.30 12.27 3.99
C GLN A 3 18.23 11.08 3.73
N ALA A 4 17.79 9.85 4.06
CA ALA A 4 18.58 8.64 3.89
C ALA A 4 18.73 8.23 2.41
N MET A 5 17.69 8.46 1.59
CA MET A 5 17.70 8.18 0.15
C MET A 5 18.62 9.13 -0.63
N ARG A 6 18.79 10.39 -0.17
CA ARG A 6 19.75 11.34 -0.75
C ARG A 6 21.21 10.91 -0.54
N LEU A 7 21.50 10.13 0.50
CA LEU A 7 22.86 9.70 0.83
C LEU A 7 23.23 8.36 0.19
N ASN A 8 22.27 7.63 -0.37
CA ASN A 8 22.51 6.39 -1.11
C ASN A 8 21.66 6.34 -2.40
N PRO A 9 22.24 6.67 -3.57
CA PRO A 9 21.55 6.61 -4.86
C PRO A 9 21.12 5.19 -5.27
N TYR A 10 21.72 4.16 -4.66
CA TYR A 10 21.42 2.74 -4.86
C TYR A 10 20.70 2.14 -3.65
N HIS A 11 19.89 2.94 -2.95
CA HIS A 11 19.13 2.44 -1.81
C HIS A 11 18.22 1.28 -2.27
N PRO A 12 18.10 0.22 -1.45
CA PRO A 12 17.24 -0.90 -1.80
C PRO A 12 15.79 -0.45 -2.04
N GLU A 13 15.10 -1.10 -2.97
CA GLU A 13 13.72 -0.76 -3.35
C GLU A 13 12.73 -0.74 -2.16
N TRP A 14 13.02 -1.42 -1.04
CA TRP A 14 12.17 -1.42 0.16
C TRP A 14 12.08 -0.06 0.87
N TYR A 15 13.01 0.88 0.62
CA TYR A 15 12.89 2.25 1.13
C TYR A 15 11.65 2.97 0.59
N TRP A 16 11.23 2.64 -0.63
CA TRP A 16 10.05 3.22 -1.25
C TRP A 16 8.76 2.76 -0.58
N ASP A 17 8.70 1.50 -0.12
CA ASP A 17 7.54 0.99 0.64
C ASP A 17 7.40 1.71 1.98
N ASP A 18 8.50 1.93 2.69
CA ASP A 18 8.49 2.67 3.96
C ASP A 18 8.04 4.11 3.76
N LEU A 19 8.55 4.77 2.72
CA LEU A 19 8.13 6.11 2.36
C LEU A 19 6.64 6.15 2.02
N ALA A 20 6.16 5.24 1.17
CA ALA A 20 4.76 5.15 0.76
C ALA A 20 3.83 4.94 1.95
N ILE A 21 4.25 4.12 2.93
CA ILE A 21 3.48 3.90 4.15
C ILE A 21 3.39 5.18 4.97
N VAL A 22 4.51 5.88 5.17
CA VAL A 22 4.52 7.15 5.90
C VAL A 22 3.63 8.18 5.21
N LEU A 23 3.64 8.23 3.87
CA LEU A 23 2.79 9.12 3.08
C LEU A 23 1.31 8.78 3.21
N HIS A 24 0.95 7.50 3.15
CA HIS A 24 -0.43 7.05 3.38
C HIS A 24 -0.92 7.38 4.81
N MET A 25 -0.06 7.24 5.83
CA MET A 25 -0.40 7.65 7.20
C MET A 25 -0.61 9.16 7.31
N ALA A 26 0.13 9.94 6.53
CA ALA A 26 -0.05 11.39 6.42
C ALA A 26 -1.20 11.80 5.47
N GLU A 27 -2.04 10.85 5.03
CA GLU A 27 -3.16 11.09 4.10
C GLU A 27 -2.75 11.64 2.73
N ARG A 28 -1.47 11.48 2.39
CA ARG A 28 -0.90 11.84 1.09
C ARG A 28 -0.93 10.63 0.15
N TYR A 29 -2.15 10.26 -0.25
CA TYR A 29 -2.40 9.00 -0.95
C TYR A 29 -1.80 8.96 -2.35
N GLU A 30 -1.83 10.07 -3.10
CA GLU A 30 -1.20 10.16 -4.42
C GLU A 30 0.31 9.99 -4.35
N ASP A 31 0.97 10.69 -3.41
CA ASP A 31 2.40 10.54 -3.19
C ASP A 31 2.76 9.12 -2.75
N ALA A 32 1.88 8.47 -1.97
CA ALA A 32 2.07 7.08 -1.57
C ALA A 32 2.04 6.12 -2.77
N ILE A 33 1.10 6.33 -3.70
CA ILE A 33 1.00 5.57 -4.94
C ILE A 33 2.23 5.79 -5.81
N GLU A 34 2.69 7.04 -5.96
CA GLU A 34 3.93 7.37 -6.68
C GLU A 34 5.13 6.64 -6.07
N ALA A 35 5.28 6.68 -4.74
CA ALA A 35 6.33 5.98 -4.03
C ALA A 35 6.27 4.45 -4.28
N TYR A 36 5.10 3.82 -4.20
CA TYR A 36 4.96 2.41 -4.56
C TYR A 36 5.28 2.12 -6.04
N GLY A 37 5.07 3.10 -6.93
CA GLY A 37 5.36 2.99 -8.37
C GLY A 37 6.85 2.80 -8.70
N HIS A 38 7.76 3.09 -7.76
CA HIS A 38 9.18 2.78 -7.90
C HIS A 38 9.49 1.28 -7.79
N ARG A 39 8.51 0.45 -7.39
CA ARG A 39 8.63 -1.01 -7.45
C ARG A 39 8.47 -1.50 -8.88
N THR A 40 9.50 -2.15 -9.41
CA THR A 40 9.46 -2.75 -10.75
C THR A 40 8.44 -3.88 -10.88
N ARG A 41 8.22 -4.66 -9.80
CA ARG A 41 7.28 -5.78 -9.74
C ARG A 41 6.54 -5.82 -8.40
N PRO A 42 5.48 -5.03 -8.21
CA PRO A 42 4.75 -5.00 -6.95
C PRO A 42 4.00 -6.32 -6.73
N GLY A 43 4.26 -6.95 -5.58
CA GLY A 43 3.50 -8.13 -5.14
C GLY A 43 2.12 -7.76 -4.58
N ALA A 44 1.32 -8.78 -4.26
CA ALA A 44 -0.04 -8.64 -3.74
C ALA A 44 -0.17 -7.66 -2.55
N TRP A 45 0.81 -7.63 -1.64
CA TRP A 45 0.79 -6.71 -0.48
C TRP A 45 1.09 -5.25 -0.82
N VAL A 46 1.85 -4.97 -1.87
CA VAL A 46 2.06 -3.58 -2.33
C VAL A 46 0.81 -3.13 -3.09
N LEU A 47 0.28 -3.99 -3.97
CA LEU A 47 -0.95 -3.71 -4.71
C LEU A 47 -2.15 -3.51 -3.78
N SER A 48 -2.29 -4.26 -2.69
CA SER A 48 -3.37 -4.05 -1.73
C SER A 48 -3.29 -2.70 -1.02
N ARG A 49 -2.08 -2.18 -0.80
CA ARG A 49 -1.87 -0.83 -0.24
C ARG A 49 -2.15 0.26 -1.27
N ILE A 50 -1.82 0.05 -2.54
CA ILE A 50 -2.22 0.95 -3.65
C ILE A 50 -3.75 0.99 -3.76
N ALA A 51 -4.42 -0.16 -3.72
CA ALA A 51 -5.88 -0.24 -3.74
C ALA A 51 -6.49 0.52 -2.55
N ALA A 52 -5.91 0.38 -1.36
CA ALA A 52 -6.32 1.14 -0.18
C ALA A 52 -6.15 2.66 -0.37
N CYS A 53 -5.05 3.13 -0.98
CA CYS A 53 -4.86 4.54 -1.30
C CYS A 53 -5.99 5.06 -2.21
N TYR A 54 -6.28 4.35 -3.31
CA TYR A 54 -7.38 4.73 -4.21
C TYR A 54 -8.73 4.78 -3.50
N ALA A 55 -9.04 3.78 -2.68
CA ALA A 55 -10.28 3.74 -1.93
C ALA A 55 -10.41 4.91 -0.93
N GLN A 56 -9.32 5.30 -0.24
CA GLN A 56 -9.36 6.45 0.66
C GLN A 56 -9.53 7.79 -0.05
N MET A 57 -9.15 7.88 -1.33
CA MET A 57 -9.41 9.05 -2.19
C MET A 57 -10.80 9.06 -2.83
N GLY A 58 -11.65 8.05 -2.56
CA GLY A 58 -12.96 7.93 -3.22
C GLY A 58 -12.91 7.36 -4.65
N ARG A 59 -11.72 6.97 -5.12
CA ARG A 59 -11.45 6.45 -6.47
C ARG A 59 -11.73 4.95 -6.54
N MET A 60 -13.01 4.60 -6.39
CA MET A 60 -13.44 3.22 -6.15
C MET A 60 -13.26 2.29 -7.36
N GLU A 61 -13.38 2.82 -8.58
CA GLU A 61 -13.15 2.02 -9.79
C GLU A 61 -11.68 1.60 -9.91
N GLU A 62 -10.74 2.52 -9.68
CA GLU A 62 -9.31 2.18 -9.67
C GLU A 62 -8.96 1.26 -8.49
N ALA A 63 -9.56 1.49 -7.32
CA ALA A 63 -9.37 0.64 -6.15
C ALA A 63 -9.78 -0.81 -6.44
N ALA A 64 -10.97 -1.02 -7.01
CA ALA A 64 -11.48 -2.33 -7.38
C ALA A 64 -10.63 -3.00 -8.48
N ALA A 65 -10.19 -2.24 -9.48
CA ALA A 65 -9.32 -2.76 -10.53
C ALA A 65 -7.96 -3.24 -9.98
N VAL A 66 -7.38 -2.51 -9.02
CA VAL A 66 -6.13 -2.94 -8.36
C VAL A 66 -6.38 -4.13 -7.42
N ALA A 67 -7.50 -4.14 -6.68
CA ALA A 67 -7.87 -5.27 -5.83
C ALA A 67 -8.07 -6.57 -6.63
N ALA A 68 -8.64 -6.50 -7.83
CA ALA A 68 -8.75 -7.65 -8.71
C ALA A 68 -7.37 -8.23 -9.07
N LYS A 69 -6.36 -7.37 -9.33
CA LYS A 69 -4.98 -7.81 -9.57
C LYS A 69 -4.34 -8.46 -8.33
N VAL A 70 -4.66 -7.97 -7.13
CA VAL A 70 -4.23 -8.61 -5.86
C VAL A 70 -4.71 -10.06 -5.83
N LEU A 71 -5.98 -10.30 -6.13
CA LEU A 71 -6.59 -11.64 -6.11
C LEU A 71 -6.11 -12.53 -7.26
N GLN A 72 -5.76 -11.97 -8.41
CA GLN A 72 -5.12 -12.71 -9.50
C GLN A 72 -3.73 -13.24 -9.08
N ILE A 73 -2.95 -12.43 -8.36
CA ILE A 73 -1.61 -12.81 -7.89
C ILE A 73 -1.69 -13.72 -6.66
N LYS A 74 -2.64 -13.46 -5.77
CA LYS A 74 -2.83 -14.19 -4.52
C LYS A 74 -4.33 -14.43 -4.27
N PRO A 75 -4.89 -15.54 -4.78
CA PRO A 75 -6.30 -15.86 -4.60
C PRO A 75 -6.73 -16.05 -3.14
N ASP A 76 -5.81 -16.48 -2.27
CA ASP A 76 -6.03 -16.64 -0.83
C ASP A 76 -5.65 -15.39 -0.01
N PHE A 77 -5.56 -14.21 -0.66
CA PHE A 77 -5.32 -12.95 0.03
C PHE A 77 -6.41 -12.73 1.08
N SER A 78 -6.03 -12.20 2.24
CA SER A 78 -6.95 -11.92 3.33
C SER A 78 -6.40 -10.75 4.15
N ILE A 79 -7.27 -9.80 4.49
CA ILE A 79 -6.93 -8.62 5.30
C ILE A 79 -6.50 -9.04 6.71
N ALA A 80 -7.06 -10.13 7.25
CA ALA A 80 -6.69 -10.70 8.53
C ALA A 80 -5.23 -11.18 8.58
N LYS A 81 -4.66 -11.60 7.44
CA LYS A 81 -3.24 -11.98 7.33
C LYS A 81 -2.30 -10.78 7.36
N MET A 82 -2.80 -9.54 7.35
CA MET A 82 -1.95 -8.36 7.37
C MET A 82 -1.23 -8.24 8.71
N ARG A 83 0.10 -8.35 8.66
CA ARG A 83 0.98 -8.16 9.80
C ARG A 83 2.09 -7.18 9.44
N ARG A 84 2.29 -6.16 10.27
CA ARG A 84 3.47 -5.31 10.20
C ARG A 84 3.97 -4.97 11.60
N PRO A 85 5.10 -5.55 12.03
CA PRO A 85 5.72 -5.21 13.31
C PRO A 85 5.95 -3.71 13.44
N GLY A 86 5.65 -3.15 14.62
CA GLY A 86 5.85 -1.72 14.91
C GLY A 86 4.72 -0.78 14.45
N TRP A 87 3.68 -1.28 13.77
CA TRP A 87 2.47 -0.48 13.54
C TRP A 87 1.58 -0.44 14.78
N ASN A 88 1.00 0.72 15.08
CA ASN A 88 -0.08 0.84 16.06
C ASN A 88 -1.42 0.40 15.42
N ALA A 89 -2.44 0.22 16.26
CA ALA A 89 -3.75 -0.25 15.82
C ALA A 89 -4.40 0.69 14.78
N ALA A 90 -4.28 2.01 14.98
CA ALA A 90 -4.86 3.00 14.07
C ALA A 90 -4.23 2.95 12.66
N HIS A 91 -2.90 2.78 12.59
CA HIS A 91 -2.18 2.66 11.33
C HIS A 91 -2.59 1.40 10.56
N ALA A 92 -2.68 0.27 11.26
CA ALA A 92 -3.15 -0.97 10.67
C ALA A 92 -4.60 -0.80 10.18
N GLU A 93 -5.47 -0.24 11.01
CA GLU A 93 -6.89 -0.10 10.70
C GLU A 93 -7.14 0.77 9.48
N ARG A 94 -6.40 1.87 9.28
CA ARG A 94 -6.59 2.72 8.09
C ARG A 94 -6.28 1.98 6.78
N PHE A 95 -5.26 1.13 6.79
CA PHE A 95 -4.98 0.27 5.63
C PHE A 95 -6.05 -0.80 5.46
N LYS A 96 -6.48 -1.47 6.54
CA LYS A 96 -7.55 -2.48 6.48
C LYS A 96 -8.85 -1.88 5.94
N ASP A 97 -9.24 -0.72 6.44
CA ASP A 97 -10.41 0.03 5.97
C ASP A 97 -10.34 0.33 4.47
N GLY A 98 -9.21 0.86 3.99
CA GLY A 98 -9.00 1.09 2.56
C GLY A 98 -9.06 -0.21 1.74
N MET A 99 -8.50 -1.31 2.25
CA MET A 99 -8.56 -2.63 1.60
C MET A 99 -10.00 -3.16 1.53
N ARG A 100 -10.79 -3.04 2.60
CA ARG A 100 -12.21 -3.43 2.60
C ARG A 100 -13.00 -2.61 1.60
N LYS A 101 -12.82 -1.28 1.59
CA LYS A 101 -13.47 -0.37 0.63
C LYS A 101 -13.11 -0.70 -0.82
N ALA A 102 -11.88 -1.18 -1.06
CA ALA A 102 -11.43 -1.66 -2.36
C ALA A 102 -11.99 -3.05 -2.74
N GLY A 103 -12.70 -3.73 -1.85
CA GLY A 103 -13.31 -5.05 -2.09
C GLY A 103 -12.40 -6.24 -1.81
N LEU A 104 -11.32 -6.07 -1.04
CA LEU A 104 -10.48 -7.20 -0.63
C LEU A 104 -11.15 -8.01 0.49
N PRO A 105 -11.03 -9.36 0.46
CA PRO A 105 -11.65 -10.22 1.45
C PRO A 105 -10.93 -10.20 2.81
N GLU A 106 -11.68 -10.47 3.88
CA GLU A 106 -11.16 -10.58 5.26
C GLU A 106 -10.22 -11.76 5.46
#